data_AF-A0A0N8KRG1-F1
#
_entry.id   AF-A0A0N8KRG1-F1
#
_cell.length_a   1.000
_cell.length_b   1.000
_cell.length_c   1.000
_cell.angle_alpha   90.00
_cell.angle_beta   90.00
_cell.angle_gamma   90.00
#
_symmetry.space_group_name_H-M   'P 1'
#
loop_
_entity.id
_entity.type
_entity.pdbx_description
1 polymer ?
#
loop_
_entity_poly.entity_id
_entity_poly.type
_entity_poly.pdbx_seq_one_letter_code
_entity_poly.pdbx_strand_id
1 'polypeptide(L)'
;MAELGLYVNKQLAQEIAKRDDAVFYLRKLLQDGKHWRNNYYGDGWSPFHSIHILALIKNKESFELLLDIIRYHEDDLDDWVTEEVASLLVAFGEDFIEPIKKFTMDETLETFVRSAATSALVALGKKFPEHQNDIKLHLKTLLKSTQDGIFAGLVADDLASFHDPSVMPDIHRAFEDGMIDDPFVKEDDIEEVINGVFSEMDKEDFKRNTKDPLDHFSRENIECLHLVKYEEEDDGFEGDSDIDDNFEAEVISSLKKKEKIGRNEPCPCGSGKKYKKCCMGKEKS
;
A
#
# COMPACT_ATOMS: atom_id res chain seq x y z
N MET A 1 2.81 13.09 -12.32
CA MET A 1 2.06 12.12 -11.50
C MET A 1 0.60 12.53 -11.38
N ALA A 2 0.26 13.61 -10.66
CA ALA A 2 -1.15 14.01 -10.49
C ALA A 2 -1.93 14.29 -11.79
N GLU A 3 -1.28 14.84 -12.83
CA GLU A 3 -1.95 15.02 -14.14
C GLU A 3 -2.15 13.70 -14.91
N LEU A 4 -1.46 12.62 -14.55
CA LEU A 4 -1.49 11.35 -15.27
C LEU A 4 -2.54 10.37 -14.73
N GLY A 5 -3.15 10.65 -13.57
CA GLY A 5 -4.06 9.71 -12.92
C GLY A 5 -3.40 8.36 -12.69
N LEU A 6 -4.11 7.28 -13.03
CA LEU A 6 -3.67 5.89 -12.97
C LEU A 6 -2.43 5.58 -13.83
N TYR A 7 -2.23 6.31 -14.94
CA TYR A 7 -1.28 5.93 -16.00
C TYR A 7 0.17 6.38 -15.74
N VAL A 8 0.59 6.39 -14.47
CA VAL A 8 1.99 6.62 -14.09
C VAL A 8 2.79 5.37 -14.38
N ASN A 9 3.81 5.45 -15.25
CA ASN A 9 4.61 4.28 -15.62
C ASN A 9 5.84 4.06 -14.70
N LYS A 10 6.44 2.86 -14.81
CA LYS A 10 7.64 2.46 -14.04
C LYS A 10 8.78 3.47 -14.13
N GLN A 11 9.06 4.00 -15.32
CA GLN A 11 10.17 4.94 -15.53
C GLN A 11 9.98 6.23 -14.72
N LEU A 12 8.79 6.83 -14.79
CA LEU A 12 8.50 8.06 -14.07
C LEU A 12 8.53 7.84 -12.55
N ALA A 13 7.98 6.72 -12.06
CA ALA A 13 8.03 6.38 -10.64
C ALA A 13 9.49 6.28 -10.14
N GLN A 14 10.36 5.61 -10.89
CA GLN A 14 11.79 5.51 -10.58
C GLN A 14 12.51 6.85 -10.65
N GLU A 15 12.18 7.70 -11.62
CA GLU A 15 12.74 9.05 -11.72
C GLU A 15 12.35 9.90 -10.53
N ILE A 16 11.10 9.81 -10.03
CA ILE A 16 10.66 10.49 -8.81
C ILE A 16 11.41 9.93 -7.60
N ALA A 17 11.50 8.61 -7.44
CA ALA A 17 12.15 7.97 -6.30
C ALA A 17 13.64 8.34 -6.17
N LYS A 18 14.31 8.72 -7.26
CA LYS A 18 15.73 9.13 -7.26
C LYS A 18 15.95 10.59 -6.86
N ARG A 19 14.91 11.40 -6.69
CA ARG A 19 15.07 12.82 -6.34
C ARG A 19 15.26 13.01 -4.85
N ASP A 20 16.25 13.82 -4.47
CA ASP A 20 16.51 14.16 -3.06
C ASP A 20 15.33 14.86 -2.37
N ASP A 21 14.50 15.57 -3.15
CA ASP A 21 13.32 16.29 -2.66
C ASP A 21 12.01 15.48 -2.76
N ALA A 22 12.08 14.21 -3.17
CA ALA A 22 10.90 13.40 -3.44
C ALA A 22 9.98 13.29 -2.22
N VAL A 23 10.51 12.87 -1.07
CA VAL A 23 9.73 12.66 0.16
C VAL A 23 9.00 13.94 0.59
N PHE A 24 9.64 15.10 0.45
CA PHE A 24 9.02 16.39 0.75
C PHE A 24 7.78 16.67 -0.11
N TYR A 25 7.86 16.42 -1.42
CA TYR A 25 6.72 16.65 -2.32
C TYR A 25 5.64 15.57 -2.21
N LEU A 26 6.03 14.31 -1.98
CA LEU A 26 5.09 13.22 -1.72
C LEU A 26 4.31 13.46 -0.43
N ARG A 27 4.98 13.91 0.64
CA ARG A 27 4.33 14.31 1.90
C ARG A 27 3.26 15.38 1.68
N LYS A 28 3.58 16.43 0.92
CA LYS A 28 2.61 17.49 0.60
C LYS A 28 1.39 16.98 -0.16
N LEU A 29 1.60 16.05 -1.07
CA LEU A 29 0.52 15.44 -1.85
C LEU A 29 -0.36 14.58 -0.95
N LEU A 30 0.25 13.71 -0.14
CA LEU A 30 -0.46 12.80 0.75
C LEU A 30 -1.25 13.54 1.86
N GLN A 31 -0.74 14.69 2.33
CA GLN A 31 -1.41 15.52 3.33
C GLN A 31 -2.54 16.40 2.76
N ASP A 32 -2.63 16.57 1.43
CA ASP A 32 -3.74 17.29 0.82
C ASP A 32 -4.88 16.31 0.50
N GLY A 33 -5.88 16.30 1.39
CA GLY A 33 -7.09 15.46 1.31
C GLY A 33 -7.85 15.53 -0.03
N LYS A 34 -7.56 16.51 -0.89
CA LYS A 34 -8.15 16.57 -2.24
C LYS A 34 -7.61 15.49 -3.18
N HIS A 35 -6.39 15.01 -2.97
CA HIS A 35 -5.78 13.98 -3.83
C HIS A 35 -6.34 12.58 -3.58
N TRP A 36 -6.98 12.37 -2.43
CA TRP A 36 -7.66 11.12 -2.05
C TRP A 36 -9.06 10.99 -2.66
N ARG A 37 -9.62 12.05 -3.28
CA ARG A 37 -10.97 12.05 -3.83
C ARG A 37 -10.98 11.70 -5.33
N ASN A 38 -11.95 10.88 -5.72
CA ASN A 38 -12.31 10.67 -7.14
C ASN A 38 -12.73 12.01 -7.78
N ASN A 39 -12.54 12.13 -9.09
CA ASN A 39 -12.82 13.32 -9.91
C ASN A 39 -12.02 14.59 -9.54
N TYR A 40 -10.88 14.43 -8.87
CA TYR A 40 -9.91 15.52 -8.61
C TYR A 40 -8.56 15.22 -9.29
N TYR A 41 -7.56 16.11 -9.16
CA TYR A 41 -6.22 15.87 -9.72
C TYR A 41 -5.63 14.54 -9.24
N GLY A 42 -5.45 13.62 -10.20
CA GLY A 42 -4.96 12.27 -9.95
C GLY A 42 -6.05 11.22 -9.79
N ASP A 43 -7.32 11.62 -9.80
CA ASP A 43 -8.51 10.77 -9.70
C ASP A 43 -8.42 9.72 -8.58
N GLY A 44 -8.02 10.15 -7.38
CA GLY A 44 -7.81 9.25 -6.23
C GLY A 44 -6.54 8.39 -6.30
N TRP A 45 -5.87 8.24 -7.44
CA TRP A 45 -4.70 7.35 -7.61
C TRP A 45 -3.38 7.93 -7.10
N SER A 46 -3.28 9.26 -6.99
CA SER A 46 -2.02 9.91 -6.64
C SER A 46 -1.47 9.50 -5.25
N PRO A 47 -2.29 9.34 -4.19
CA PRO A 47 -1.84 8.76 -2.93
C PRO A 47 -1.28 7.34 -3.07
N PHE A 48 -1.97 6.45 -3.78
CA PHE A 48 -1.53 5.06 -4.02
C PHE A 48 -0.20 5.00 -4.78
N HIS A 49 -0.02 5.82 -5.81
CA HIS A 49 1.27 5.97 -6.47
C HIS A 49 2.36 6.50 -5.51
N SER A 50 1.99 7.44 -4.63
CA SER A 50 2.94 8.04 -3.70
C SER A 50 3.48 7.03 -2.70
N ILE A 51 2.63 6.20 -2.08
CA ILE A 51 3.06 5.20 -1.10
C ILE A 51 3.98 4.14 -1.72
N HIS A 52 3.72 3.74 -2.98
CA HIS A 52 4.59 2.85 -3.73
C HIS A 52 5.95 3.48 -4.01
N ILE A 53 5.98 4.77 -4.36
CA ILE A 53 7.24 5.50 -4.55
C ILE A 53 8.01 5.65 -3.23
N LEU A 54 7.34 5.85 -2.08
CA LEU A 54 8.00 5.88 -0.78
C LEU A 54 8.75 4.56 -0.48
N ALA A 55 8.14 3.43 -0.85
CA ALA A 55 8.74 2.10 -0.75
C ALA A 55 9.88 1.87 -1.77
N LEU A 56 9.96 2.66 -2.86
CA LEU A 56 11.12 2.67 -3.77
C LEU A 56 12.29 3.53 -3.23
N ILE A 57 11.99 4.57 -2.44
CA ILE A 57 13.00 5.50 -1.88
C ILE A 57 13.80 4.83 -0.75
N LYS A 58 13.15 3.99 0.07
CA LYS A 58 13.79 3.13 1.10
C LYS A 58 14.73 3.85 2.07
N ASN A 59 14.32 5.01 2.56
CA ASN A 59 15.04 5.71 3.62
C ASN A 59 14.15 5.93 4.85
N LYS A 60 14.76 6.37 5.95
CA LYS A 60 14.04 6.58 7.21
C LYS A 60 12.85 7.54 7.07
N GLU A 61 13.02 8.64 6.33
CA GLU A 61 11.96 9.63 6.17
C GLU A 61 10.78 9.07 5.35
N SER A 62 11.06 8.31 4.29
CA SER A 62 10.01 7.69 3.48
C SER A 62 9.29 6.57 4.23
N PHE A 63 10.00 5.85 5.09
CA PHE A 63 9.42 4.83 5.97
C PHE A 63 8.47 5.44 7.02
N GLU A 64 8.94 6.47 7.74
CA GLU A 64 8.12 7.15 8.75
C GLU A 64 6.87 7.76 8.12
N LEU A 65 7.00 8.35 6.93
CA LEU A 65 5.84 8.86 6.20
C LEU A 65 4.88 7.75 5.78
N LEU A 66 5.36 6.59 5.32
CA LEU A 66 4.49 5.47 4.97
C LEU A 66 3.71 5.00 6.21
N LEU A 67 4.35 4.85 7.37
CA LEU A 67 3.67 4.47 8.61
C LEU A 67 2.64 5.51 9.06
N ASP A 68 2.91 6.80 8.88
CA ASP A 68 1.95 7.86 9.16
C ASP A 68 0.71 7.73 8.24
N ILE A 69 0.90 7.42 6.96
CA ILE A 69 -0.24 7.25 6.03
C ILE A 69 -1.07 6.03 6.42
N ILE A 70 -0.45 4.87 6.65
CA ILE A 70 -1.18 3.65 7.03
C ILE A 70 -1.98 3.86 8.34
N ARG A 71 -1.48 4.71 9.25
CA ARG A 71 -2.10 4.99 10.55
C ARG A 71 -3.28 5.96 10.53
N TYR A 72 -3.31 6.89 9.58
CA TYR A 72 -4.27 7.99 9.58
C TYR A 72 -5.17 8.02 8.33
N HIS A 73 -4.89 7.15 7.37
CA HIS A 73 -5.63 6.99 6.12
C HIS A 73 -6.04 5.53 5.90
N GLU A 74 -6.16 4.72 6.96
CA GLU A 74 -6.62 3.33 6.84
C GLU A 74 -7.99 3.24 6.15
N ASP A 75 -8.93 4.14 6.49
CA ASP A 75 -10.25 4.22 5.85
C ASP A 75 -10.16 4.60 4.35
N ASP A 76 -9.16 5.38 3.96
CA ASP A 76 -8.95 5.76 2.54
C ASP A 76 -8.22 4.67 1.75
N LEU A 77 -7.47 3.79 2.44
CA LEU A 77 -6.78 2.65 1.84
C LEU A 77 -7.72 1.44 1.70
N ASP A 78 -8.67 1.27 2.62
CA ASP A 78 -9.67 0.20 2.59
C ASP A 78 -8.99 -1.19 2.42
N ASP A 79 -9.45 -2.02 1.48
CA ASP A 79 -8.86 -3.34 1.19
C ASP A 79 -7.35 -3.29 0.88
N TRP A 80 -6.80 -2.15 0.45
CA TRP A 80 -5.35 -2.04 0.20
C TRP A 80 -4.51 -2.23 1.46
N VAL A 81 -5.09 -2.01 2.65
CA VAL A 81 -4.42 -2.28 3.92
C VAL A 81 -3.99 -3.75 3.98
N THR A 82 -4.89 -4.67 3.65
CA THR A 82 -4.59 -6.11 3.72
C THR A 82 -3.89 -6.62 2.48
N GLU A 83 -4.09 -5.99 1.32
CA GLU A 83 -3.55 -6.46 0.03
C GLU A 83 -2.11 -6.03 -0.24
N GLU A 84 -1.74 -4.78 0.09
CA GLU A 84 -0.50 -4.15 -0.39
C GLU A 84 0.45 -3.66 0.71
N VAL A 85 -0.05 -3.29 1.89
CA VAL A 85 0.80 -2.68 2.95
C VAL A 85 1.97 -3.59 3.35
N ALA A 86 1.74 -4.90 3.46
CA ALA A 86 2.79 -5.84 3.83
C ALA A 86 3.97 -5.80 2.84
N SER A 87 3.68 -5.79 1.53
CA SER A 87 4.71 -5.76 0.47
C SER A 87 5.49 -4.44 0.49
N LEU A 88 4.80 -3.33 0.74
CA LEU A 88 5.39 -1.99 0.86
C LEU A 88 6.35 -1.90 2.05
N LEU A 89 5.99 -2.46 3.21
CA LEU A 89 6.85 -2.51 4.39
C LEU A 89 8.06 -3.42 4.17
N VAL A 90 7.86 -4.60 3.59
CA VAL A 90 8.92 -5.57 3.27
C VAL A 90 9.96 -4.97 2.32
N ALA A 91 9.54 -4.08 1.41
CA ALA A 91 10.44 -3.44 0.45
C ALA A 91 11.56 -2.62 1.11
N PHE A 92 11.38 -2.11 2.33
CA PHE A 92 12.40 -1.37 3.09
C PHE A 92 13.56 -2.23 3.58
N GLY A 93 13.34 -3.55 3.75
CA GLY A 93 14.37 -4.50 4.11
C GLY A 93 14.61 -4.66 5.61
N GLU A 94 15.62 -5.47 5.96
CA GLU A 94 15.88 -5.94 7.33
C GLU A 94 16.20 -4.82 8.34
N ASP A 95 16.80 -3.71 7.90
CA ASP A 95 17.11 -2.55 8.75
C ASP A 95 15.86 -1.93 9.41
N PHE A 96 14.67 -2.22 8.87
CA PHE A 96 13.40 -1.70 9.33
C PHE A 96 12.56 -2.71 10.14
N ILE A 97 13.07 -3.90 10.43
CA ILE A 97 12.38 -4.91 11.26
C ILE A 97 12.00 -4.34 12.64
N GLU A 98 12.94 -3.70 13.35
CA GLU A 98 12.67 -3.13 14.68
C GLU A 98 11.63 -2.00 14.66
N PRO A 99 11.70 -1.02 13.73
CA PRO A 99 10.60 -0.08 13.53
C PRO A 99 9.24 -0.72 13.26
N ILE A 100 9.17 -1.77 12.43
CA ILE A 100 7.91 -2.49 12.14
C ILE A 100 7.39 -3.19 13.40
N LYS A 101 8.25 -3.89 14.16
CA LYS A 101 7.88 -4.50 15.44
C LYS A 101 7.28 -3.49 16.42
N LYS A 102 7.89 -2.31 16.52
CA LYS A 102 7.36 -1.23 17.37
C LYS A 102 5.98 -0.76 16.89
N PHE A 103 5.74 -0.73 15.58
CA PHE A 103 4.45 -0.36 15.01
C PHE A 103 3.36 -1.38 15.35
N THR A 104 3.65 -2.69 15.29
CA THR A 104 2.65 -3.74 15.64
C THR A 104 2.22 -3.74 17.12
N MET A 105 3.05 -3.15 17.99
CA MET A 105 2.75 -3.01 19.43
C MET A 105 1.79 -1.85 19.75
N ASP A 106 1.48 -1.01 18.78
CA ASP A 106 0.57 0.12 18.99
C ASP A 106 -0.88 -0.33 18.94
N GLU A 107 -1.48 -0.55 20.11
CA GLU A 107 -2.88 -1.00 20.26
C GLU A 107 -3.91 0.08 19.88
N THR A 108 -3.50 1.31 19.54
CA THR A 108 -4.45 2.31 18.99
C THR A 108 -4.69 2.13 17.50
N LEU A 109 -3.89 1.31 16.82
CA LEU A 109 -4.06 1.01 15.40
C LEU A 109 -5.20 0.02 15.20
N GLU A 110 -5.88 0.16 14.07
CA GLU A 110 -6.87 -0.80 13.59
C GLU A 110 -6.23 -2.21 13.41
N THR A 111 -7.04 -3.25 13.65
CA THR A 111 -6.62 -4.66 13.70
C THR A 111 -5.91 -5.12 12.43
N PHE A 112 -6.46 -4.83 11.26
CA PHE A 112 -5.89 -5.21 9.96
C PHE A 112 -4.65 -4.40 9.60
N VAL A 113 -4.55 -3.15 10.03
CA VAL A 113 -3.29 -2.37 9.93
C VAL A 113 -2.16 -3.06 10.70
N ARG A 114 -2.44 -3.48 11.94
CA ARG A 114 -1.45 -4.21 12.75
C ARG A 114 -1.11 -5.56 12.14
N SER A 115 -2.10 -6.26 11.61
CA SER A 115 -1.92 -7.57 10.96
C SER A 115 -1.08 -7.47 9.68
N ALA A 116 -1.32 -6.48 8.82
CA ALA A 116 -0.48 -6.26 7.64
C ALA A 116 1.00 -6.05 8.00
N ALA A 117 1.27 -5.39 9.14
CA ALA A 117 2.61 -5.22 9.65
C ALA A 117 3.20 -6.50 10.26
N THR A 118 2.41 -7.40 10.87
CA THR A 118 2.90 -8.72 11.33
C THR A 118 3.18 -9.65 10.15
N SER A 119 2.34 -9.65 9.11
CA SER A 119 2.61 -10.40 7.88
C SER A 119 3.86 -9.88 7.14
N ALA A 120 4.14 -8.57 7.20
CA ALA A 120 5.41 -8.02 6.72
C ALA A 120 6.62 -8.58 7.51
N LEU A 121 6.51 -8.68 8.84
CA LEU A 121 7.55 -9.30 9.67
C LEU A 121 7.74 -10.78 9.31
N VAL A 122 6.67 -11.54 9.10
CA VAL A 122 6.75 -12.94 8.65
C VAL A 122 7.52 -13.05 7.33
N ALA A 123 7.15 -12.24 6.34
CA ALA A 123 7.84 -12.21 5.04
C ALA A 123 9.32 -11.82 5.18
N LEU A 124 9.65 -10.84 6.03
CA LEU A 124 11.03 -10.47 6.34
C LEU A 124 11.78 -11.63 7.04
N GLY A 125 11.17 -12.32 7.99
CA GLY A 125 11.78 -13.47 8.68
C GLY A 125 12.00 -14.68 7.76
N LYS A 126 11.12 -14.89 6.77
CA LYS A 126 11.30 -15.89 5.71
C LYS A 126 12.41 -15.49 4.73
N LYS A 127 12.57 -14.19 4.45
CA LYS A 127 13.59 -13.63 3.54
C LYS A 127 14.98 -13.52 4.18
N PHE A 128 15.04 -13.26 5.49
CA PHE A 128 16.24 -13.03 6.29
C PHE A 128 16.24 -13.98 7.51
N PRO A 129 16.65 -15.25 7.35
CA PRO A 129 16.47 -16.30 8.36
C PRO A 129 17.14 -16.03 9.72
N GLU A 130 18.16 -15.19 9.77
CA GLU A 130 18.82 -14.75 10.99
C GLU A 130 17.88 -14.00 11.95
N HIS A 131 16.85 -13.33 11.42
CA HIS A 131 15.84 -12.62 12.20
C HIS A 131 14.63 -13.48 12.56
N GLN A 132 14.51 -14.69 11.98
CA GLN A 132 13.31 -15.53 12.10
C GLN A 132 12.95 -15.85 13.56
N ASN A 133 13.93 -16.21 14.40
CA ASN A 133 13.67 -16.56 15.79
C ASN A 133 13.24 -15.34 16.64
N ASP A 134 13.84 -14.20 16.36
CA ASP A 134 13.56 -12.94 17.04
C ASP A 134 12.17 -12.39 16.63
N ILE A 135 11.79 -12.52 15.36
CA ILE A 135 10.43 -12.23 14.89
C ILE A 135 9.40 -13.18 15.52
N LYS A 136 9.64 -14.50 15.54
CA LYS A 136 8.73 -15.45 16.23
C LYS A 136 8.57 -15.11 17.71
N LEU A 137 9.64 -14.68 18.39
CA LEU A 137 9.58 -14.26 19.79
C LEU A 137 8.72 -12.99 19.96
N HIS A 138 8.85 -12.03 19.05
CA HIS A 138 8.00 -10.83 19.01
C HIS A 138 6.53 -11.18 18.82
N LEU A 139 6.19 -12.00 17.81
CA LEU A 139 4.81 -12.44 17.56
C LEU A 139 4.23 -13.22 18.75
N LYS A 140 5.01 -14.13 19.38
CA LYS A 140 4.61 -14.79 20.63
C LYS A 140 4.33 -13.81 21.76
N THR A 141 5.03 -12.68 21.80
CA THR A 141 4.82 -11.63 22.80
C THR A 141 3.53 -10.86 22.52
N LEU A 142 3.25 -10.52 21.25
CA LEU A 142 1.98 -9.91 20.84
C LEU A 142 0.80 -10.82 21.19
N LEU A 143 0.87 -12.11 20.85
CA LEU A 143 -0.17 -13.10 21.13
C LEU A 143 -0.54 -13.17 22.62
N LYS A 144 0.45 -13.02 23.50
CA LYS A 144 0.27 -13.06 24.97
C LYS A 144 -0.17 -11.75 25.60
N SER A 145 -0.10 -10.63 24.88
CA SER A 145 -0.34 -9.30 25.46
C SER A 145 -1.57 -8.61 24.89
N THR A 146 -1.91 -8.87 23.63
CA THR A 146 -3.06 -8.28 22.96
C THR A 146 -4.36 -8.60 23.70
N GLN A 147 -5.27 -7.63 23.73
CA GLN A 147 -6.66 -7.80 24.19
C GLN A 147 -7.66 -7.93 23.04
N ASP A 148 -7.17 -7.81 21.80
CA ASP A 148 -7.95 -7.99 20.59
C ASP A 148 -7.86 -9.45 20.15
N GLY A 149 -8.99 -10.17 20.26
CA GLY A 149 -9.07 -11.60 19.96
C GLY A 149 -9.01 -11.93 18.47
N ILE A 150 -9.42 -11.00 17.60
CA ILE A 150 -9.26 -11.14 16.15
C ILE A 150 -7.78 -10.99 15.80
N PHE A 151 -7.14 -9.94 16.32
CA PHE A 151 -5.70 -9.75 16.13
C PHE A 151 -4.88 -10.92 16.68
N ALA A 152 -5.27 -11.50 17.82
CA ALA A 152 -4.63 -12.69 18.38
C ALA A 152 -4.71 -13.89 17.41
N GLY A 153 -5.87 -14.11 16.77
CA GLY A 153 -6.05 -15.13 15.74
C GLY A 153 -5.12 -14.92 14.55
N LEU A 154 -5.06 -13.70 14.03
CA LEU A 154 -4.17 -13.34 12.92
C LEU A 154 -2.67 -13.52 13.26
N VAL A 155 -2.26 -13.17 14.49
CA VAL A 155 -0.89 -13.41 14.96
C VAL A 155 -0.58 -14.91 15.10
N ALA A 156 -1.55 -15.72 15.51
CA ALA A 156 -1.39 -17.17 15.58
C ALA A 156 -1.19 -17.78 14.19
N ASP A 157 -1.95 -17.32 13.20
CA ASP A 157 -1.80 -17.72 11.79
C ASP A 157 -0.43 -17.31 11.21
N ASP A 158 -0.02 -16.06 11.42
CA ASP A 158 1.31 -15.57 11.05
C ASP A 158 2.44 -16.43 11.68
N LEU A 159 2.31 -16.81 12.95
CA LEU A 159 3.24 -17.73 13.64
C LEU A 159 3.24 -19.13 13.02
N ALA A 160 2.06 -19.65 12.67
CA ALA A 160 1.86 -20.96 12.09
C ALA A 160 2.55 -21.10 10.72
N SER A 161 2.51 -20.02 9.92
CA SER A 161 3.10 -19.95 8.57
C SER A 161 4.63 -20.15 8.52
N PHE A 162 5.31 -20.16 9.67
CA PHE A 162 6.72 -20.54 9.76
C PHE A 162 6.95 -22.06 9.72
N HIS A 163 5.88 -22.87 9.78
CA HIS A 163 5.93 -24.32 9.86
C HIS A 163 6.86 -24.85 10.97
N ASP A 164 6.82 -24.19 12.13
CA ASP A 164 7.65 -24.50 13.29
C ASP A 164 6.78 -25.01 14.45
N PRO A 165 6.70 -26.34 14.69
CA PRO A 165 5.89 -26.90 15.77
C PRO A 165 6.22 -26.38 17.17
N SER A 166 7.38 -25.75 17.39
CA SER A 166 7.73 -25.14 18.68
C SER A 166 6.89 -23.92 19.05
N VAL A 167 6.07 -23.39 18.13
CA VAL A 167 5.13 -22.31 18.42
C VAL A 167 3.81 -22.80 19.00
N MET A 168 3.42 -24.07 18.75
CA MET A 168 2.14 -24.63 19.18
C MET A 168 1.84 -24.52 20.67
N PRO A 169 2.78 -24.76 21.60
CA PRO A 169 2.47 -24.65 23.03
C PRO A 169 2.04 -23.26 23.48
N ASP A 170 2.46 -22.20 22.78
CA ASP A 170 2.03 -20.84 23.07
C ASP A 170 0.69 -20.52 22.39
N ILE A 171 0.43 -21.05 21.18
CA ILE A 171 -0.85 -20.90 20.47
C ILE A 171 -1.97 -21.66 21.20
N HIS A 172 -1.74 -22.92 21.57
CA HIS A 172 -2.69 -23.73 22.31
C HIS A 172 -3.13 -23.05 23.61
N ARG A 173 -2.16 -22.49 24.35
CA ARG A 173 -2.48 -21.72 25.56
C ARG A 173 -3.34 -20.50 25.25
N ALA A 174 -3.09 -19.80 24.15
CA ALA A 174 -3.89 -18.65 23.76
C ALA A 174 -5.35 -19.05 23.44
N PHE A 175 -5.59 -20.22 22.84
CA PHE A 175 -6.95 -20.77 22.69
C PHE A 175 -7.57 -21.18 24.04
N GLU A 176 -6.84 -21.91 24.89
CA GLU A 176 -7.32 -22.35 26.20
C GLU A 176 -7.69 -21.17 27.12
N ASP A 177 -6.89 -20.11 27.10
CA ASP A 177 -7.10 -18.89 27.88
C ASP A 177 -8.18 -17.97 27.27
N GLY A 178 -8.73 -18.33 26.09
CA GLY A 178 -9.74 -17.53 25.40
C GLY A 178 -9.21 -16.21 24.84
N MET A 179 -7.90 -16.13 24.59
CA MET A 179 -7.27 -14.94 24.00
C MET A 179 -7.54 -14.83 22.50
N ILE A 180 -7.74 -15.96 21.82
CA ILE A 180 -8.17 -16.00 20.42
C ILE A 180 -9.69 -16.13 20.41
N ASP A 181 -10.37 -15.08 19.94
CA ASP A 181 -11.82 -15.00 19.78
C ASP A 181 -12.15 -14.55 18.35
N ASP A 182 -11.64 -15.31 17.39
CA ASP A 182 -11.87 -15.12 15.96
C ASP A 182 -12.72 -16.27 15.42
N PRO A 183 -13.92 -16.01 14.88
CA PRO A 183 -14.80 -17.06 14.35
C PRO A 183 -14.23 -17.78 13.11
N PHE A 184 -13.21 -17.22 12.47
CA PHE A 184 -12.58 -17.77 11.27
C PHE A 184 -11.27 -18.52 11.55
N VAL A 185 -10.68 -18.38 12.75
CA VAL A 185 -9.43 -19.04 13.11
C VAL A 185 -9.70 -20.15 14.12
N LYS A 186 -9.46 -21.40 13.72
CA LYS A 186 -9.57 -22.57 14.59
C LYS A 186 -8.21 -23.18 14.86
N GLU A 187 -8.07 -23.78 16.03
CA GLU A 187 -6.83 -24.42 16.43
C GLU A 187 -6.43 -25.58 15.50
N ASP A 188 -7.39 -26.40 15.07
CA ASP A 188 -7.13 -27.50 14.13
C ASP A 188 -6.57 -26.98 12.78
N ASP A 189 -7.12 -25.86 12.27
CA ASP A 189 -6.66 -25.24 11.03
C ASP A 189 -5.21 -24.74 11.17
N ILE A 190 -4.87 -24.16 12.33
CA ILE A 190 -3.50 -23.72 12.66
C ILE A 190 -2.52 -24.90 12.71
N GLU A 191 -2.92 -26.04 13.28
CA GLU A 191 -2.10 -27.25 13.29
C GLU A 191 -1.85 -27.77 11.87
N GLU A 192 -2.85 -27.71 10.98
CA GLU A 192 -2.71 -28.06 9.57
C GLU A 192 -1.72 -27.14 8.83
N VAL A 193 -1.78 -25.82 9.08
CA VAL A 193 -0.81 -24.85 8.54
C VAL A 193 0.61 -25.22 8.98
N ILE A 194 0.84 -25.48 10.28
CA ILE A 194 2.17 -25.83 10.80
C ILE A 194 2.70 -27.13 10.18
N ASN A 195 1.82 -28.09 9.94
CA ASN A 195 2.16 -29.36 9.29
C ASN A 195 2.37 -29.23 7.77
N GLY A 196 2.16 -28.03 7.21
CA GLY A 196 2.42 -27.73 5.80
C GLY A 196 1.31 -28.15 4.85
N VAL A 197 0.10 -28.45 5.35
CA VAL A 197 -1.07 -28.80 4.53
C VAL A 197 -1.40 -27.68 3.54
N PHE A 198 -1.20 -26.43 3.96
CA PHE A 198 -1.47 -25.22 3.19
C PHE A 198 -0.23 -24.56 2.57
N SER A 199 0.87 -25.32 2.42
CA SER A 199 2.16 -24.77 1.98
C SER A 199 2.18 -24.10 0.60
N GLU A 200 1.23 -24.38 -0.29
CA GLU A 200 1.09 -23.62 -1.54
C GLU A 200 0.48 -22.23 -1.31
N MET A 201 -0.52 -22.11 -0.43
CA MET A 201 -1.10 -20.83 -0.03
C MET A 201 -0.05 -19.97 0.68
N ASP A 202 0.76 -20.55 1.56
CA ASP A 202 1.89 -19.85 2.20
C ASP A 202 2.89 -19.26 1.21
N LYS A 203 3.11 -19.93 0.06
CA LYS A 203 3.98 -19.43 -1.02
C LYS A 203 3.32 -18.29 -1.77
N GLU A 204 2.01 -18.35 -2.00
CA GLU A 204 1.23 -17.28 -2.63
C GLU A 204 1.20 -16.04 -1.75
N ASP A 205 0.96 -16.19 -0.44
CA ASP A 205 1.03 -15.09 0.53
C ASP A 205 2.43 -14.50 0.62
N PHE A 206 3.46 -15.34 0.66
CA PHE A 206 4.83 -14.85 0.61
C PHE A 206 5.12 -14.06 -0.67
N LYS A 207 4.65 -14.54 -1.83
CA LYS A 207 4.78 -13.83 -3.11
C LYS A 207 4.04 -12.48 -3.09
N ARG A 208 2.81 -12.45 -2.56
CA ARG A 208 2.01 -11.23 -2.39
C ARG A 208 2.71 -10.22 -1.48
N ASN A 209 3.16 -10.67 -0.32
CA ASN A 209 3.86 -9.86 0.69
C ASN A 209 5.29 -9.48 0.29
N THR A 210 5.80 -9.95 -0.86
CA THR A 210 7.13 -9.60 -1.37
C THR A 210 7.09 -9.01 -2.79
N LYS A 211 5.91 -8.62 -3.29
CA LYS A 211 5.76 -7.89 -4.56
C LYS A 211 6.72 -6.70 -4.62
N ASP A 212 7.27 -6.43 -5.80
CA ASP A 212 8.07 -5.23 -6.02
C ASP A 212 7.12 -4.02 -6.06
N PRO A 213 7.34 -2.95 -5.27
CA PRO A 213 6.50 -1.75 -5.34
C PRO A 213 6.46 -1.12 -6.75
N LEU A 214 7.43 -1.44 -7.61
CA LEU A 214 7.44 -1.00 -9.00
C LEU A 214 6.36 -1.68 -9.86
N ASP A 215 5.85 -2.84 -9.46
CA ASP A 215 4.83 -3.58 -10.20
C ASP A 215 3.46 -2.88 -10.20
N HIS A 216 3.21 -2.01 -9.22
CA HIS A 216 2.07 -1.09 -9.24
C HIS A 216 2.01 -0.25 -10.52
N PHE A 217 3.17 0.12 -11.05
CA PHE A 217 3.33 0.93 -12.26
C PHE A 217 3.56 0.10 -13.52
N SER A 218 3.39 -1.22 -13.44
CA SER A 218 3.45 -2.12 -14.60
C SER A 218 2.25 -1.89 -15.51
N ARG A 219 2.43 -2.18 -16.80
CA ARG A 219 1.35 -2.05 -17.77
C ARG A 219 0.21 -2.98 -17.40
N GLU A 220 0.55 -4.20 -17.03
CA GLU A 220 -0.39 -5.25 -16.64
C GLU A 220 -1.23 -4.85 -15.42
N ASN A 221 -0.61 -4.24 -14.40
CA ASN A 221 -1.33 -3.76 -13.22
C ASN A 221 -2.19 -2.52 -13.52
N ILE A 222 -1.68 -1.58 -14.33
CA ILE A 222 -2.45 -0.41 -14.76
C ILE A 222 -3.70 -0.84 -15.56
N GLU A 223 -3.56 -1.81 -16.46
CA GLU A 223 -4.68 -2.39 -17.20
C GLU A 223 -5.67 -3.04 -16.22
N CYS A 224 -5.19 -3.88 -15.30
CA CYS A 224 -6.06 -4.52 -14.29
C CYS A 224 -6.85 -3.50 -13.45
N LEU A 225 -6.17 -2.49 -12.90
CA LEU A 225 -6.81 -1.43 -12.10
C LEU A 225 -7.76 -0.56 -12.94
N HIS A 226 -7.50 -0.43 -14.24
CA HIS A 226 -8.41 0.28 -15.13
C HIS A 226 -9.73 -0.46 -15.31
N LEU A 227 -9.67 -1.78 -15.56
CA LEU A 227 -10.86 -2.63 -15.70
C LEU A 227 -11.71 -2.55 -14.42
N VAL A 228 -11.07 -2.75 -13.26
CA VAL A 228 -11.76 -2.75 -11.95
C VAL A 228 -12.44 -1.40 -11.68
N LYS A 229 -11.77 -0.28 -11.97
CA LYS A 229 -12.28 1.04 -11.58
C LYS A 229 -13.23 1.67 -12.59
N TYR A 230 -13.04 1.41 -13.89
CA TYR A 230 -13.72 2.17 -14.94
C TYR A 230 -14.63 1.32 -15.84
N GLU A 231 -14.48 0.00 -15.88
CA GLU A 231 -15.36 -0.87 -16.68
C GLU A 231 -16.56 -1.43 -15.90
N GLU A 232 -16.56 -1.39 -14.57
CA GLU A 232 -17.77 -1.67 -13.78
C GLU A 232 -18.84 -0.56 -13.88
N GLU A 233 -18.51 0.60 -14.49
CA GLU A 233 -19.45 1.70 -14.72
C GLU A 233 -20.21 1.60 -16.08
N ASP A 234 -19.88 0.64 -16.94
CA ASP A 234 -20.46 0.49 -18.29
C ASP A 234 -21.27 -0.82 -18.45
N ASP A 235 -22.41 -0.92 -17.75
CA ASP A 235 -23.49 -1.88 -18.05
C ASP A 235 -24.24 -1.51 -19.38
N GLY A 236 -23.53 -1.03 -20.40
CA GLY A 236 -24.16 -0.24 -21.47
C GLY A 236 -23.55 -0.25 -22.87
N PHE A 237 -22.45 -0.95 -23.17
CA PHE A 237 -21.90 -0.92 -24.53
C PHE A 237 -21.33 -2.26 -25.02
N GLU A 238 -22.10 -2.97 -25.86
CA GLU A 238 -21.54 -3.99 -26.77
C GLU A 238 -20.70 -3.29 -27.84
N GLY A 239 -19.38 -3.34 -27.72
CA GLY A 239 -18.45 -2.80 -28.71
C GLY A 239 -17.16 -3.61 -28.78
N ASP A 240 -17.04 -4.40 -29.86
CA ASP A 240 -15.91 -5.25 -30.25
C ASP A 240 -14.54 -4.58 -30.00
N SER A 241 -13.68 -5.23 -29.21
CA SER A 241 -12.38 -4.71 -28.79
C SER A 241 -11.28 -5.01 -29.81
N ASP A 242 -11.21 -4.21 -30.87
CA ASP A 242 -9.99 -4.04 -31.66
C ASP A 242 -9.42 -2.65 -31.37
N ILE A 243 -8.59 -2.54 -30.32
CA ILE A 243 -7.83 -1.32 -30.04
C ILE A 243 -6.59 -1.32 -30.93
N ASP A 244 -6.65 -0.50 -31.99
CA ASP A 244 -5.58 -0.20 -32.94
C ASP A 244 -4.37 0.47 -32.25
N ASP A 245 -3.16 0.03 -32.59
CA ASP A 245 -1.84 0.57 -32.16
C ASP A 245 -1.68 2.09 -32.42
N ASN A 246 -2.61 2.69 -33.16
CA ASN A 246 -2.63 4.10 -33.48
C ASN A 246 -3.15 5.01 -32.32
N PHE A 247 -3.70 4.44 -31.24
CA PHE A 247 -4.23 5.19 -30.09
C PHE A 247 -3.13 5.96 -29.32
N GLU A 248 -1.91 5.40 -29.24
CA GLU A 248 -0.74 6.07 -28.62
C GLU A 248 -0.40 7.40 -29.30
N ALA A 249 -0.48 7.45 -30.63
CA ALA A 249 -0.16 8.66 -31.40
C ALA A 249 -1.28 9.70 -31.31
N GLU A 250 -2.55 9.28 -31.23
CA GLU A 250 -3.70 10.18 -31.18
C GLU A 250 -3.89 10.83 -29.80
N VAL A 251 -3.65 10.08 -28.71
CA VAL A 251 -3.65 10.60 -27.34
C VAL A 251 -2.50 11.59 -27.13
N ILE A 252 -1.29 11.27 -27.61
CA ILE A 252 -0.14 12.18 -27.52
C ILE A 252 -0.32 13.43 -28.41
N SER A 253 -1.00 13.32 -29.57
CA SER A 253 -1.23 14.47 -30.46
C SER A 253 -2.36 15.39 -29.97
N SER A 254 -3.40 14.84 -29.32
CA SER A 254 -4.51 15.61 -28.74
C SER A 254 -4.10 16.38 -27.47
N LEU A 255 -3.12 15.88 -26.72
CA LEU A 255 -2.51 16.58 -25.57
C LEU A 255 -1.73 17.86 -25.94
N LYS A 256 -1.48 18.13 -27.24
CA LYS A 256 -0.79 19.35 -27.70
C LYS A 256 -1.67 20.59 -27.89
N LYS A 257 -2.97 20.53 -27.57
CA LYS A 257 -3.81 21.73 -27.46
C LYS A 257 -4.33 21.91 -26.04
N LYS A 258 -3.45 22.25 -25.10
CA LYS A 258 -3.88 23.04 -23.93
C LYS A 258 -4.43 24.37 -24.47
N GLU A 259 -5.73 24.63 -24.31
CA GLU A 259 -6.26 25.98 -24.50
C GLU A 259 -5.42 26.93 -23.63
N LYS A 260 -4.80 27.92 -24.28
CA LYS A 260 -4.05 28.95 -23.57
C LYS A 260 -5.06 29.74 -22.74
N ILE A 261 -5.08 29.50 -21.43
CA ILE A 261 -5.90 30.28 -20.51
C ILE A 261 -5.75 31.77 -20.80
N GLY A 262 -6.87 32.43 -21.05
CA GLY A 262 -6.88 33.83 -21.42
C GLY A 262 -6.29 34.66 -20.29
N ARG A 263 -5.38 35.59 -20.59
CA ARG A 263 -4.73 36.46 -19.59
C ARG A 263 -5.73 37.20 -18.67
N ASN A 264 -6.98 37.37 -19.11
CA ASN A 264 -8.07 38.01 -18.38
C ASN A 264 -9.11 37.04 -17.76
N GLU A 265 -8.99 35.72 -17.96
CA GLU A 265 -9.91 34.72 -17.42
C GLU A 265 -9.71 34.50 -15.91
N PRO A 266 -10.72 33.97 -15.20
CA PRO A 266 -10.58 33.57 -13.80
C PRO A 266 -9.40 32.62 -13.62
N CYS A 267 -8.55 32.89 -12.63
CA CYS A 267 -7.36 32.09 -12.42
C CYS A 267 -7.74 30.75 -11.78
N PRO A 268 -7.20 29.61 -12.29
CA PRO A 268 -7.52 28.26 -11.80
C PRO A 268 -7.00 28.00 -10.38
N CYS A 269 -6.22 28.95 -9.83
CA CYS A 269 -5.75 28.97 -8.43
C CYS A 269 -6.88 29.13 -7.40
N GLY A 270 -8.15 29.22 -7.82
CA GLY A 270 -9.31 29.42 -6.94
C GLY A 270 -9.38 30.81 -6.30
N SER A 271 -8.47 31.73 -6.63
CA SER A 271 -8.41 33.05 -5.98
C SER A 271 -9.52 34.03 -6.35
N GLY A 272 -10.35 33.70 -7.34
CA GLY A 272 -11.34 34.61 -7.94
C GLY A 272 -10.73 35.78 -8.74
N LYS A 273 -9.40 35.88 -8.84
CA LYS A 273 -8.70 36.95 -9.60
C LYS A 273 -8.43 36.53 -11.03
N LYS A 274 -8.29 37.50 -11.95
CA LYS A 274 -7.86 37.26 -13.34
C LYS A 274 -6.46 36.63 -13.39
N TYR A 275 -6.20 35.71 -14.33
CA TYR A 275 -4.94 34.95 -14.45
C TYR A 275 -3.69 35.85 -14.40
N LYS A 276 -3.70 37.00 -15.10
CA LYS A 276 -2.60 37.98 -15.07
C LYS A 276 -2.27 38.62 -13.72
N LYS A 277 -3.21 38.57 -12.77
CA LYS A 277 -3.08 39.17 -11.43
C LYS A 277 -2.97 38.12 -10.30
N CYS A 278 -3.06 36.82 -10.60
CA CYS A 278 -2.73 35.71 -9.66
C CYS A 278 -1.41 35.08 -10.11
N CYS A 279 -1.45 33.86 -10.66
CA CYS A 279 -0.26 33.04 -10.87
C CYS A 279 0.74 33.65 -11.88
N MET A 280 0.27 34.33 -12.92
CA MET A 280 1.17 34.92 -13.93
C MET A 280 1.92 36.17 -13.41
N GLY A 281 1.41 36.84 -12.37
CA GLY A 281 2.03 38.03 -11.80
C GLY A 281 3.06 37.72 -10.71
N LYS A 282 3.19 36.46 -10.28
CA LYS A 282 4.07 36.05 -9.18
C LYS A 282 5.51 35.76 -9.60
N GLU A 283 5.86 35.91 -10.88
CA GLU A 283 7.23 35.70 -11.39
C GLU A 283 8.14 36.94 -11.33
N LYS A 284 7.71 38.05 -10.69
CA LYS A 284 8.60 39.18 -10.41
C LYS A 284 8.38 39.75 -9.00
N SER A 285 9.17 39.23 -8.08
CA SER A 285 9.67 39.90 -6.87
C SER A 285 10.88 39.13 -6.38
#